data_AF-A0A8S0W8T8-F1
#
_entry.id   AF-A0A8S0W8T8-F1
#
_cell.length_a   1.000
_cell.length_b   1.000
_cell.length_c   1.000
_cell.angle_alpha   90.00
_cell.angle_beta   90.00
_cell.angle_gamma   90.00
#
_symmetry.space_group_name_H-M   'P 1'
#
loop_
_entity.id
_entity.type
_entity.pdbx_description
1 polymer ?
#
loop_
_entity_poly.entity_id
_entity_poly.type
_entity_poly.pdbx_seq_one_letter_code
_entity_poly.pdbx_strand_id
1 'polypeptide(L)'
;MSTNSSTSAPVSRVPSIPRPPPSPLRSASGVSGLPPSSNLNNSQSIPTASIPGPSRRPSGPDTPPPPAQKTRARDLLRKHYGLGVGPPPPRGNSQDPMDLNSAAFNARSYYEQLITTSTLPALMKRENELLSEIRQLDSERQSLVYNHHHELIAASDTISAMKTRAESLDGDLDLLRQAFSEISRLAAEVSTENSKSQRTPNSRTR
;
A
#
# COMPACT_ATOMS: atom_id res chain seq x y z
N MET A 1 -68.71 -18.73 18.01
CA MET A 1 -67.72 -18.96 19.09
C MET A 1 -67.13 -20.33 18.88
N SER A 2 -65.82 -20.40 18.59
CA SER A 2 -64.87 -21.48 18.89
C SER A 2 -63.67 -21.35 17.96
N THR A 3 -62.50 -21.43 18.58
CA THR A 3 -61.23 -20.82 18.19
C THR A 3 -60.18 -21.84 17.71
N ASN A 4 -59.30 -21.36 16.82
CA ASN A 4 -57.87 -21.68 16.59
C ASN A 4 -57.38 -23.12 16.39
N SER A 5 -56.53 -23.26 15.36
CA SER A 5 -55.28 -24.05 15.40
C SER A 5 -54.33 -23.63 14.27
N SER A 6 -53.63 -22.50 14.42
CA SER A 6 -52.44 -22.17 13.62
C SER A 6 -51.20 -22.51 14.45
N THR A 7 -50.55 -23.63 14.15
CA THR A 7 -49.37 -24.10 14.86
C THR A 7 -48.12 -23.41 14.31
N SER A 8 -47.54 -22.51 15.11
CA SER A 8 -46.23 -21.89 14.90
C SER A 8 -45.11 -22.85 15.31
N ALA A 9 -44.16 -23.11 14.41
CA ALA A 9 -42.99 -23.94 14.68
C ALA A 9 -41.87 -23.10 15.36
N PRO A 10 -41.27 -23.57 16.47
CA PRO A 10 -40.16 -22.85 17.09
C PRO A 10 -38.81 -23.20 16.45
N VAL A 11 -38.01 -22.15 16.28
CA VAL A 11 -36.61 -22.14 15.81
C VAL A 11 -35.72 -22.97 16.73
N SER A 12 -35.09 -24.01 16.19
CA SER A 12 -34.05 -24.78 16.91
C SER A 12 -32.73 -24.03 16.90
N ARG A 13 -32.33 -23.55 18.09
CA ARG A 13 -31.06 -22.87 18.36
C ARG A 13 -29.95 -23.91 18.51
N VAL A 14 -28.98 -23.90 17.60
CA VAL A 14 -27.80 -24.77 17.65
C VAL A 14 -26.96 -24.42 18.90
N PRO A 15 -26.55 -25.40 19.73
CA PRO A 15 -25.70 -25.13 20.88
C PRO A 15 -24.26 -24.81 20.45
N SER A 16 -23.74 -23.71 20.97
CA SER A 16 -22.40 -23.17 20.74
C SER A 16 -21.33 -24.10 21.28
N ILE A 17 -20.40 -24.55 20.43
CA ILE A 17 -19.20 -25.29 20.85
C ILE A 17 -18.26 -24.32 21.58
N PRO A 18 -17.76 -24.63 22.80
CA PRO A 18 -16.81 -23.78 23.50
C PRO A 18 -15.46 -23.73 22.77
N ARG A 19 -14.95 -22.52 22.54
CA ARG A 19 -13.63 -22.24 21.97
C ARG A 19 -12.53 -22.65 22.96
N PRO A 20 -11.45 -23.34 22.55
CA PRO A 20 -10.35 -23.65 23.46
C PRO A 20 -9.61 -22.38 23.91
N PRO A 21 -9.03 -22.35 25.12
CA PRO A 21 -8.31 -21.19 25.64
C PRO A 21 -6.98 -20.96 24.91
N PRO A 22 -6.49 -19.71 24.80
CA PRO A 22 -5.16 -19.44 24.25
C PRO A 22 -4.06 -20.00 25.16
N SER A 23 -3.07 -20.66 24.56
CA SER A 23 -1.90 -21.19 25.27
C SER A 23 -1.08 -20.08 25.95
N PRO A 24 -0.46 -20.35 27.11
CA PRO A 24 0.22 -19.33 27.90
C PRO A 24 1.51 -18.84 27.21
N LEU A 25 1.70 -17.53 27.27
CA LEU A 25 2.91 -16.81 26.87
C LEU A 25 4.12 -17.39 27.60
N ARG A 26 5.13 -17.81 26.83
CA ARG A 26 6.40 -18.30 27.37
C ARG A 26 7.21 -17.12 27.89
N SER A 27 7.27 -16.96 29.20
CA SER A 27 8.26 -16.12 29.88
C SER A 27 9.66 -16.69 29.67
N ALA A 28 10.55 -15.91 29.09
CA ALA A 28 11.99 -16.07 29.24
C ALA A 28 12.62 -14.68 29.31
N SER A 29 13.03 -14.32 30.53
CA SER A 29 13.84 -13.15 30.83
C SER A 29 15.29 -13.38 30.42
N GLY A 30 15.94 -12.38 29.83
CA GLY A 30 17.33 -12.07 30.17
C GLY A 30 18.36 -11.91 29.04
N VAL A 31 18.58 -10.64 28.67
CA VAL A 31 19.90 -9.96 28.55
C VAL A 31 20.64 -9.94 27.18
N SER A 32 20.59 -8.72 26.61
CA SER A 32 21.66 -7.95 25.94
C SER A 32 22.02 -8.18 24.46
N GLY A 33 21.55 -7.24 23.64
CA GLY A 33 22.12 -6.87 22.34
C GLY A 33 21.42 -5.62 21.80
N LEU A 34 22.08 -4.47 21.88
CA LEU A 34 21.60 -3.14 21.44
C LEU A 34 21.34 -3.09 19.91
N PRO A 35 20.34 -2.31 19.43
CA PRO A 35 20.13 -2.02 18.01
C PRO A 35 20.91 -0.77 17.55
N PRO A 36 21.34 -0.67 16.27
CA PRO A 36 21.76 0.60 15.70
C PRO A 36 20.53 1.45 15.32
N SER A 37 20.54 2.70 15.77
CA SER A 37 19.53 3.73 15.52
C SER A 37 19.34 4.02 14.04
N SER A 38 18.11 3.89 13.54
CA SER A 38 17.69 4.47 12.26
C SER A 38 17.35 5.95 12.48
N ASN A 39 18.23 6.83 11.99
CA ASN A 39 18.02 8.27 11.96
C ASN A 39 16.83 8.61 11.06
N LEU A 40 15.79 9.15 11.67
CA LEU A 40 14.82 10.03 11.03
C LEU A 40 15.50 11.40 10.84
N ASN A 41 15.74 11.80 9.59
CA ASN A 41 15.90 13.22 9.30
C ASN A 41 15.18 13.59 8.00
N ASN A 42 13.92 13.96 8.17
CA ASN A 42 13.19 14.78 7.22
C ASN A 42 13.57 16.24 7.50
N SER A 43 14.37 16.84 6.63
CA SER A 43 14.58 18.29 6.61
C SER A 43 14.49 18.76 5.17
N GLN A 44 13.37 19.43 4.88
CA GLN A 44 13.14 20.24 3.70
C GLN A 44 14.34 21.15 3.42
N SER A 45 14.79 21.21 2.17
CA SER A 45 15.47 22.40 1.66
C SER A 45 15.16 22.59 0.18
N ILE A 46 14.53 23.72 -0.09
CA ILE A 46 14.20 24.31 -1.39
C ILE A 46 15.54 24.66 -2.08
N PRO A 47 15.78 24.29 -3.36
CA PRO A 47 16.89 24.88 -4.08
C PRO A 47 16.46 26.24 -4.67
N THR A 48 16.89 27.30 -4.01
CA THR A 48 16.89 28.68 -4.51
C THR A 48 17.77 28.77 -5.76
N ALA A 49 17.26 29.43 -6.79
CA ALA A 49 17.96 29.69 -8.04
C ALA A 49 19.28 30.44 -7.79
N SER A 50 20.38 29.91 -8.32
CA SER A 50 21.66 30.62 -8.43
C SER A 50 22.06 30.63 -9.90
N ILE A 51 22.02 31.82 -10.49
CA ILE A 51 22.48 32.16 -11.83
C ILE A 51 24.01 32.12 -11.84
N PRO A 52 24.66 31.49 -12.84
CA PRO A 52 25.99 31.93 -13.25
C PRO A 52 25.93 32.49 -14.68
N GLY A 53 26.16 33.80 -14.78
CA GLY A 53 26.52 34.48 -16.02
C GLY A 53 27.99 34.24 -16.42
N PRO A 54 28.39 34.62 -17.64
CA PRO A 54 29.36 33.89 -18.44
C PRO A 54 30.76 34.54 -18.48
N SER A 55 31.81 33.73 -18.70
CA SER A 55 33.06 34.23 -19.29
C SER A 55 33.79 33.17 -20.11
N ARG A 56 33.74 33.36 -21.44
CA ARG A 56 34.80 33.24 -22.48
C ARG A 56 36.16 32.63 -22.06
N ARG A 57 36.93 31.86 -22.85
CA ARG A 57 36.95 31.36 -24.26
C ARG A 57 38.25 30.46 -24.39
N PRO A 58 38.78 30.10 -25.58
CA PRO A 58 38.65 28.83 -26.35
C PRO A 58 39.94 27.99 -26.54
N SER A 59 39.84 26.77 -27.10
CA SER A 59 40.70 26.26 -28.20
C SER A 59 40.38 24.80 -28.62
N GLY A 60 40.41 24.51 -29.93
CA GLY A 60 40.69 23.18 -30.49
C GLY A 60 39.54 22.38 -31.14
N PRO A 61 39.63 21.96 -32.41
CA PRO A 61 38.56 21.30 -33.18
C PRO A 61 38.57 19.76 -33.07
N ASP A 62 37.45 19.14 -33.49
CA ASP A 62 37.20 17.70 -33.69
C ASP A 62 37.08 16.79 -32.46
N THR A 63 35.84 16.62 -31.98
CA THR A 63 35.37 15.37 -31.38
C THR A 63 33.84 15.26 -31.53
N PRO A 64 33.28 14.11 -31.96
CA PRO A 64 31.85 13.94 -32.13
C PRO A 64 31.13 14.03 -30.77
N PRO A 65 29.87 14.54 -30.70
CA PRO A 65 29.17 14.68 -29.44
C PRO A 65 28.87 13.29 -28.83
N PRO A 66 29.09 13.07 -27.52
CA PRO A 66 28.84 11.77 -26.89
C PRO A 66 27.33 11.45 -26.85
N PRO A 67 26.84 10.36 -27.48
CA PRO A 67 25.43 9.98 -27.41
C PRO A 67 25.18 9.11 -26.16
N ALA A 68 25.39 9.65 -24.95
CA ALA A 68 25.41 8.80 -23.74
C ALA A 68 24.19 8.94 -22.81
N GLN A 69 23.45 10.04 -22.85
CA GLN A 69 22.33 10.25 -21.90
C GLN A 69 20.96 9.87 -22.45
N LYS A 70 20.66 10.20 -23.70
CA LYS A 70 19.39 9.83 -24.35
C LYS A 70 19.22 8.31 -24.47
N THR A 71 20.33 7.61 -24.71
CA THR A 71 20.35 6.14 -24.83
C THR A 71 20.09 5.47 -23.50
N ARG A 72 20.69 5.97 -22.40
CA ARG A 72 20.46 5.43 -21.04
C ARG A 72 19.03 5.58 -20.57
N ALA A 73 18.42 6.76 -20.77
CA ALA A 73 17.02 6.97 -20.43
C ALA A 73 16.12 6.05 -21.27
N ARG A 74 16.39 5.95 -22.58
CA ARG A 74 15.66 5.05 -23.48
C ARG A 74 15.85 3.57 -23.11
N ASP A 75 17.02 3.17 -22.62
CA ASP A 75 17.30 1.80 -22.16
C ASP A 75 16.60 1.49 -20.84
N LEU A 76 16.54 2.45 -19.92
CA LEU A 76 15.80 2.33 -18.68
C LEU A 76 14.30 2.20 -18.96
N LEU A 77 13.74 3.05 -19.82
CA LEU A 77 12.35 2.95 -20.25
C LEU A 77 12.07 1.62 -20.97
N ARG A 78 12.99 1.13 -21.82
CA ARG A 78 12.86 -0.20 -22.43
C ARG A 78 12.83 -1.34 -21.42
N LYS A 79 13.60 -1.24 -20.33
CA LYS A 79 13.59 -2.21 -19.22
C LYS A 79 12.28 -2.14 -18.42
N HIS A 80 11.75 -0.95 -18.18
CA HIS A 80 10.49 -0.76 -17.43
C HIS A 80 9.25 -1.14 -18.24
N TYR A 81 9.24 -0.92 -19.55
CA TYR A 81 8.08 -1.18 -20.41
C TYR A 81 8.18 -2.47 -21.24
N GLY A 82 9.27 -3.25 -21.08
CA GLY A 82 9.44 -4.53 -21.78
C GLY A 82 9.66 -4.43 -23.30
N LEU A 83 9.78 -3.23 -23.87
CA LEU A 83 9.91 -2.98 -25.32
C LEU A 83 11.26 -3.37 -25.95
N GLY A 84 12.15 -4.03 -25.19
CA GLY A 84 13.48 -4.48 -25.66
C GLY A 84 13.73 -5.97 -25.49
N VAL A 85 12.74 -6.73 -25.00
CA VAL A 85 12.84 -8.18 -24.85
C VAL A 85 12.19 -8.77 -26.09
N GLY A 86 12.94 -9.51 -26.90
CA GLY A 86 12.33 -10.48 -27.82
C GLY A 86 11.43 -11.44 -27.03
N PRO A 87 10.71 -12.38 -27.68
CA PRO A 87 9.80 -13.29 -27.00
C PRO A 87 10.44 -13.76 -25.68
N PRO A 88 9.78 -13.55 -24.52
CA PRO A 88 10.40 -13.85 -23.24
C PRO A 88 10.94 -15.28 -23.32
N PRO A 89 12.20 -15.54 -22.90
CA PRO A 89 12.64 -16.92 -22.75
C PRO A 89 11.58 -17.61 -21.88
N PRO A 90 11.11 -18.80 -22.27
CA PRO A 90 10.00 -19.45 -21.59
C PRO A 90 10.35 -19.53 -20.11
N ARG A 91 9.65 -18.74 -19.29
CA ARG A 91 9.80 -18.75 -17.85
C ARG A 91 9.32 -20.11 -17.38
N GLY A 92 10.25 -21.02 -17.10
CA GLY A 92 10.07 -22.12 -16.15
C GLY A 92 8.84 -23.01 -16.35
N ASN A 93 8.35 -23.22 -17.57
CA ASN A 93 7.38 -24.27 -17.85
C ASN A 93 8.12 -25.60 -18.07
N SER A 94 9.07 -25.92 -17.18
CA SER A 94 9.60 -27.28 -17.09
C SER A 94 8.43 -28.13 -16.62
N GLN A 95 7.62 -28.67 -17.53
CA GLN A 95 6.61 -29.68 -17.23
C GLN A 95 7.32 -31.02 -16.95
N ASP A 96 8.34 -30.97 -16.10
CA ASP A 96 9.11 -32.11 -15.68
C ASP A 96 8.44 -32.71 -14.44
N PRO A 97 7.89 -33.93 -14.53
CA PRO A 97 7.27 -34.59 -13.40
C PRO A 97 8.25 -34.92 -12.26
N MET A 98 9.57 -34.81 -12.48
CA MET A 98 10.60 -35.07 -11.49
C MET A 98 11.14 -33.82 -10.78
N ASP A 99 10.83 -32.61 -11.25
CA ASP A 99 11.25 -31.36 -10.62
C ASP A 99 10.26 -30.93 -9.52
N LEU A 100 10.74 -30.79 -8.27
CA LEU A 100 9.93 -30.40 -7.11
C LEU A 100 9.29 -29.01 -7.26
N ASN A 101 9.86 -28.13 -8.09
CA ASN A 101 9.34 -26.78 -8.31
C ASN A 101 8.40 -26.69 -9.52
N SER A 102 8.22 -27.80 -10.25
CA SER A 102 7.36 -27.84 -11.43
C SER A 102 5.88 -27.96 -11.04
N ALA A 103 5.02 -27.30 -11.82
CA ALA A 103 3.57 -27.51 -11.74
C ALA A 103 3.13 -28.93 -12.14
N ALA A 104 3.98 -29.67 -12.88
CA ALA A 104 3.72 -31.05 -13.32
C ALA A 104 4.27 -32.11 -12.35
N PHE A 105 4.83 -31.69 -11.21
CA PHE A 105 5.52 -32.58 -10.28
C PHE A 105 4.65 -33.76 -9.85
N ASN A 106 5.20 -34.97 -9.97
CA ASN A 106 4.56 -36.19 -9.51
C ASN A 106 5.36 -36.78 -8.34
N ALA A 107 4.81 -36.59 -7.14
CA ALA A 107 5.43 -37.04 -5.90
C ALA A 107 5.68 -38.56 -5.86
N ARG A 108 4.79 -39.36 -6.47
CA ARG A 108 4.89 -40.82 -6.45
C ARG A 108 6.04 -41.30 -7.31
N SER A 109 6.15 -40.84 -8.56
CA SER A 109 7.25 -41.23 -9.44
C SER A 109 8.60 -40.75 -8.92
N TYR A 110 8.66 -39.53 -8.37
CA TYR A 110 9.87 -39.01 -7.75
C TYR A 110 10.28 -39.87 -6.55
N TYR A 111 9.34 -40.26 -5.68
CA TYR A 111 9.60 -41.13 -4.54
C TYR A 111 10.06 -42.54 -4.95
N GLU A 112 9.36 -43.17 -5.91
CA GLU A 112 9.72 -44.50 -6.43
C GLU A 112 11.13 -44.51 -7.04
N GLN A 113 11.49 -43.46 -7.78
CA GLN A 113 12.85 -43.30 -8.28
C GLN A 113 13.86 -43.08 -7.14
N LEU A 114 13.52 -42.26 -6.14
CA LEU A 114 14.42 -41.94 -5.04
C LEU A 114 14.76 -43.18 -4.20
N ILE A 115 13.78 -44.02 -3.87
CA ILE A 115 13.99 -45.23 -3.05
C ILE A 115 14.71 -46.35 -3.82
N THR A 116 14.54 -46.42 -5.14
CA THR A 116 15.20 -47.44 -5.98
C THR A 116 16.65 -47.09 -6.32
N THR A 117 16.98 -45.80 -6.38
CA THR A 117 18.32 -45.33 -6.83
C THR A 117 19.22 -44.84 -5.71
N SER A 118 18.67 -44.48 -4.54
CA SER A 118 19.45 -43.89 -3.44
C SER A 118 19.80 -44.91 -2.35
N THR A 119 20.93 -44.67 -1.68
CA THR A 119 21.32 -45.44 -0.49
C THR A 119 20.56 -44.96 0.76
N LEU A 120 20.42 -45.83 1.76
CA LEU A 120 19.72 -45.50 3.01
C LEU A 120 20.25 -44.22 3.70
N PRO A 121 21.57 -43.98 3.84
CA PRO A 121 22.07 -42.74 4.44
C PRO A 121 21.70 -41.49 3.63
N ALA A 122 21.69 -41.58 2.29
CA ALA A 122 21.27 -40.49 1.43
C ALA A 122 19.77 -40.20 1.61
N LEU A 123 18.94 -41.23 1.76
CA LEU A 123 17.52 -41.09 2.01
C LEU A 123 17.23 -40.40 3.36
N MET A 124 17.92 -40.81 4.43
CA MET A 124 17.80 -40.15 5.74
C MET A 124 18.26 -38.69 5.71
N LYS A 125 19.32 -38.38 4.95
CA LYS A 125 19.74 -36.99 4.75
C LYS A 125 18.66 -36.19 4.04
N ARG A 126 18.09 -36.73 2.95
CA ARG A 126 17.05 -36.06 2.18
C ARG A 126 15.78 -35.84 2.99
N GLU A 127 15.41 -36.79 3.84
CA GLU A 127 14.29 -36.62 4.80
C GLU A 127 14.52 -35.42 5.72
N ASN A 128 15.70 -35.32 6.34
CA ASN A 128 16.01 -34.20 7.23
C ASN A 128 16.03 -32.85 6.49
N GLU A 129 16.56 -32.82 5.27
CA GLU A 129 16.52 -31.63 4.41
C GLU A 129 15.07 -31.21 4.12
N LEU A 130 14.21 -32.14 3.70
CA LEU A 130 12.81 -31.87 3.42
C LEU A 130 12.05 -31.39 4.67
N LEU A 131 12.31 -31.97 5.84
CA LEU A 131 11.71 -31.51 7.09
C LEU A 131 12.12 -30.08 7.44
N SER A 132 13.38 -29.71 7.16
CA SER A 132 13.86 -28.34 7.32
C SER A 132 13.19 -27.40 6.32
N GLU A 133 13.13 -27.78 5.05
CA GLU A 133 12.48 -27.02 3.98
C GLU A 133 10.99 -26.78 4.30
N ILE A 134 10.26 -27.80 4.75
CA ILE A 134 8.84 -27.68 5.14
C ILE A 134 8.66 -26.65 6.26
N ARG A 135 9.51 -26.69 7.29
CA ARG A 135 9.43 -25.74 8.42
C ARG A 135 9.75 -24.31 7.96
N GLN A 136 10.75 -24.16 7.10
CA GLN A 136 11.12 -22.86 6.55
C GLN A 136 9.98 -22.30 5.69
N LEU A 137 9.44 -23.09 4.76
CA LEU A 137 8.33 -22.68 3.90
C LEU A 137 7.08 -22.29 4.70
N ASP A 138 6.76 -23.01 5.79
CA ASP A 138 5.63 -22.59 6.63
C ASP A 138 5.92 -21.28 7.37
N SER A 139 7.15 -21.06 7.83
CA SER A 139 7.55 -19.80 8.46
C SER A 139 7.48 -18.61 7.48
N GLU A 140 7.91 -18.82 6.23
CA GLU A 140 7.84 -17.83 5.15
C GLU A 140 6.38 -17.54 4.79
N ARG A 141 5.54 -18.58 4.67
CA ARG A 141 4.10 -18.44 4.43
C ARG A 141 3.43 -17.64 5.55
N GLN A 142 3.72 -17.96 6.81
CA GLN A 142 3.17 -17.24 7.97
C GLN A 142 3.61 -15.78 7.98
N SER A 143 4.89 -15.50 7.70
CA SER A 143 5.43 -14.15 7.61
C SER A 143 4.73 -13.34 6.51
N LEU A 144 4.55 -13.93 5.32
CA LEU A 144 3.86 -13.27 4.21
C LEU A 144 2.41 -12.94 4.55
N VAL A 145 1.68 -13.91 5.13
CA VAL A 145 0.29 -13.74 5.57
C VAL A 145 0.20 -12.63 6.63
N TYR A 146 1.11 -12.61 7.59
CA TYR A 146 1.17 -11.57 8.62
C TYR A 146 1.41 -10.19 8.01
N ASN A 147 2.44 -10.04 7.18
CA ASN A 147 2.76 -8.77 6.54
C ASN A 147 1.59 -8.25 5.71
N HIS A 148 0.99 -9.12 4.89
CA HIS A 148 -0.14 -8.74 4.05
C HIS A 148 -1.35 -8.32 4.89
N HIS A 149 -1.72 -9.08 5.92
CA HIS A 149 -2.84 -8.68 6.78
C HIS A 149 -2.53 -7.40 7.56
N HIS A 150 -1.30 -7.22 8.04
CA HIS A 150 -0.90 -6.01 8.74
C HIS A 150 -0.99 -4.78 7.83
N GLU A 151 -0.51 -4.89 6.59
CA GLU A 151 -0.60 -3.82 5.58
C GLU A 151 -2.06 -3.51 5.21
N LEU A 152 -2.91 -4.53 5.02
CA LEU A 152 -4.33 -4.34 4.73
C LEU A 152 -5.06 -3.61 5.87
N ILE A 153 -4.76 -3.96 7.12
CA ILE A 153 -5.32 -3.28 8.29
C ILE A 153 -4.85 -1.83 8.32
N ALA A 154 -3.54 -1.59 8.17
CA ALA A 154 -2.99 -0.24 8.16
C ALA A 154 -3.56 0.64 7.02
N ALA A 155 -3.78 0.06 5.84
CA ALA A 155 -4.43 0.73 4.72
C ALA A 155 -5.90 1.05 5.05
N SER A 156 -6.63 0.11 5.65
CA SER A 156 -8.02 0.32 6.09
C SER A 156 -8.13 1.44 7.13
N ASP A 157 -7.20 1.50 8.08
CA ASP A 157 -7.13 2.57 9.08
C ASP A 157 -6.85 3.91 8.42
N THR A 158 -5.94 3.94 7.45
CA THR A 158 -5.62 5.15 6.66
C THR A 158 -6.84 5.62 5.88
N ILE A 159 -7.59 4.72 5.23
CA ILE A 159 -8.83 5.04 4.51
C ILE A 159 -9.89 5.61 5.47
N SER A 160 -10.02 5.01 6.66
CA SER A 160 -10.96 5.50 7.68
C SER A 160 -10.59 6.90 8.16
N ALA A 161 -9.31 7.15 8.44
CA ALA A 161 -8.83 8.47 8.83
C ALA A 161 -9.00 9.51 7.70
N MET A 162 -8.74 9.13 6.45
CA MET A 162 -8.99 9.98 5.29
C MET A 162 -10.47 10.33 5.14
N LYS A 163 -11.36 9.35 5.33
CA LYS A 163 -12.82 9.56 5.29
C LYS A 163 -13.27 10.55 6.35
N THR A 164 -12.86 10.38 7.61
CA THR A 164 -13.23 11.30 8.69
C THR A 164 -12.74 12.72 8.43
N ARG A 165 -11.52 12.89 7.88
CA ARG A 165 -11.02 14.23 7.50
C ARG A 165 -11.79 14.85 6.34
N ALA A 166 -12.24 14.05 5.37
CA ALA A 166 -13.06 14.53 4.27
C ALA A 166 -14.44 15.00 4.77
N GLU A 167 -15.04 14.26 5.69
CA GLU A 167 -16.32 14.62 6.32
C GLU A 167 -16.19 15.91 7.17
N SER A 168 -15.09 16.09 7.91
CA SER A 168 -14.88 17.36 8.64
C SER A 168 -14.69 18.55 7.71
N LEU A 169 -14.00 18.37 6.58
CA LEU A 169 -13.79 19.42 5.59
C LEU A 169 -15.11 19.86 4.94
N ASP A 170 -16.04 18.94 4.69
CA ASP A 170 -17.36 19.27 4.15
C ASP A 170 -18.14 20.18 5.12
N GLY A 171 -18.09 19.86 6.42
CA GLY A 171 -18.65 20.74 7.47
C GLY A 171 -18.02 22.13 7.52
N ASP A 172 -16.69 22.22 7.40
CA ASP A 172 -15.98 23.50 7.34
C ASP A 172 -16.36 24.33 6.09
N LEU A 173 -16.57 23.68 4.94
CA LEU A 173 -17.01 24.34 3.70
C LEU A 173 -18.43 24.89 3.83
N ASP A 174 -19.32 24.20 4.53
CA ASP A 174 -20.68 24.68 4.79
C ASP A 174 -20.69 25.88 5.74
N LEU A 175 -19.87 25.86 6.79
CA LEU A 175 -19.66 27.03 7.65
C LEU A 175 -19.12 28.24 6.87
N LEU A 176 -18.15 28.00 5.98
CA LEU A 176 -17.60 29.04 5.11
C LEU A 176 -18.67 29.63 4.17
N ARG A 177 -19.52 28.79 3.58
CA ARG A 177 -20.65 29.23 2.74
C ARG A 177 -21.62 30.11 3.52
N GLN A 178 -21.95 29.73 4.75
CA GLN A 178 -22.83 30.49 5.61
C GLN A 178 -22.24 31.87 5.93
N ALA A 179 -20.96 31.93 6.28
CA ALA A 179 -20.25 33.19 6.53
C ALA A 179 -20.25 34.11 5.30
N PHE A 180 -19.98 33.58 4.10
CA PHE A 180 -20.06 34.37 2.87
C PHE A 180 -21.47 34.89 2.58
N SER A 181 -22.50 34.09 2.87
CA SER A 181 -23.90 34.53 2.73
C SER A 181 -24.24 35.67 3.70
N GLU A 182 -23.75 35.61 4.94
CA GLU A 182 -23.93 36.72 5.90
C GLU A 182 -23.19 37.99 5.47
N ILE A 183 -21.94 37.86 5.02
CA ILE A 183 -21.17 38.98 4.48
C ILE A 183 -21.91 39.61 3.28
N SER A 184 -22.43 38.79 2.37
CA SER A 184 -23.20 39.28 1.22
C SER A 184 -24.48 40.00 1.65
N ARG A 185 -25.18 39.49 2.68
CA ARG A 185 -26.38 40.14 3.23
C ARG A 185 -26.04 41.50 3.84
N LEU A 186 -25.02 41.54 4.70
CA LEU A 186 -24.55 42.76 5.36
C LEU A 186 -24.06 43.80 4.34
N ALA A 187 -23.33 43.37 3.31
CA ALA A 187 -22.88 44.25 2.24
C ALA A 187 -24.05 44.85 1.44
N ALA A 188 -25.08 44.06 1.15
CA ALA A 188 -26.30 44.55 0.51
C ALA A 188 -27.04 45.56 1.40
N GLU A 189 -27.18 45.27 2.69
CA GLU A 189 -27.79 46.17 3.68
C GLU A 189 -27.05 47.52 3.74
N VAL A 190 -25.73 47.51 3.88
CA VAL A 190 -24.89 48.72 3.88
C VAL A 190 -25.03 49.51 2.56
N SER A 191 -25.08 48.83 1.40
CA SER A 191 -25.32 49.50 0.12
C SER A 191 -26.70 50.17 0.05
N THR A 192 -27.75 49.55 0.60
CA THR A 192 -29.08 50.16 0.65
C THR A 192 -29.15 51.36 1.59
N GLU A 193 -28.47 51.32 2.73
CA GLU A 193 -28.40 52.43 3.69
C GLU A 193 -27.65 53.63 3.09
N ASN A 194 -26.51 53.37 2.46
CA ASN A 194 -25.70 54.41 1.82
C ASN A 194 -26.43 55.08 0.65
N SER A 195 -27.22 54.32 -0.12
CA SER A 195 -28.05 54.86 -1.21
C SER A 195 -29.30 55.61 -0.72
N LYS A 196 -29.84 55.29 0.46
CA LYS A 196 -30.86 56.10 1.15
C LYS A 196 -30.29 57.41 1.69
N SER A 197 -29.11 57.39 2.31
CA SER A 197 -28.45 58.58 2.87
C SER A 197 -28.08 59.62 1.80
N GLN A 198 -27.79 59.21 0.56
CA GLN A 198 -27.54 60.16 -0.55
C GLN A 198 -28.82 60.79 -1.15
N ARG A 199 -30.01 60.29 -0.81
CA ARG A 199 -31.29 60.77 -1.39
C ARG A 199 -31.97 61.87 -0.57
N THR A 200 -31.41 62.35 0.53
CA THR A 200 -31.94 63.55 1.21
C THR A 200 -31.47 64.80 0.46
N PRO A 201 -32.36 65.52 -0.27
CA PRO A 201 -31.98 66.76 -0.89
C PRO A 201 -31.88 67.82 0.21
N ASN A 202 -30.77 68.54 0.24
CA ASN A 202 -30.61 69.76 1.01
C ASN A 202 -31.63 70.81 0.53
N SER A 203 -32.87 70.80 1.05
CA SER A 203 -33.81 71.89 0.84
C SER A 203 -33.44 73.04 1.78
N ARG A 204 -32.41 73.78 1.37
CA ARG A 204 -32.04 75.08 1.96
C ARG A 204 -32.96 76.13 1.36
N THR A 205 -34.11 76.35 2.00
CA THR A 205 -35.01 77.45 1.64
C THR A 205 -34.48 78.76 2.24
N ARG A 206 -34.50 79.77 1.38
CA ARG A 206 -33.98 81.14 1.49
C ARG A 206 -34.85 82.04 2.34
#